data_AF-A0A817N2R5-F1
#
_entry.id   AF-A0A817N2R5-F1
#
_cell.length_a   1.000
_cell.length_b   1.000
_cell.length_c   1.000
_cell.angle_alpha   90.00
_cell.angle_beta   90.00
_cell.angle_gamma   90.00
#
_symmetry.space_group_name_H-M   'P 1'
#
loop_
_entity.id
_entity.type
_entity.pdbx_description
1 polymer ?
#
loop_
_entity_poly.entity_id
_entity_poly.type
_entity_poly.pdbx_seq_one_letter_code
_entity_poly.pdbx_strand_id
1 'polypeptide(L)'
;MFADREYCRQLDPYGTPIGVYEQPDYIYQCAGYWREDSRSMMVTYDRDDPYNNYKCWVYERRDLTTITLSRSAGSACGFNQTSESYKSEDGADLAITLTEAERIHDDCPIRYDDGRNVFIDLEEFHFYYAKSSIIHMKKLFLFFFIFIPFVLFN
;
A
#
# COMPACT_ATOMS: atom_id res chain seq x y z
N MET A 1 22.61 -18.02 17.28
CA MET A 1 22.66 -16.67 16.69
C MET A 1 22.66 -15.70 17.85
N PHE A 2 23.81 -15.12 18.17
CA PHE A 2 23.93 -14.17 19.29
C PHE A 2 23.51 -12.79 18.76
N ALA A 3 22.45 -12.23 19.32
CA ALA A 3 22.06 -10.87 19.03
C ALA A 3 23.12 -9.93 19.64
N ASP A 4 23.74 -9.10 18.80
CA ASP A 4 24.73 -8.12 19.23
C ASP A 4 24.03 -7.05 20.09
N ARG A 5 24.56 -6.80 21.29
CA ARG A 5 24.00 -5.81 22.23
C ARG A 5 23.95 -4.42 21.60
N GLU A 6 24.95 -4.06 20.81
CA GLU A 6 24.99 -2.74 20.18
C GLU A 6 23.97 -2.63 19.05
N TYR A 7 23.73 -3.72 18.31
CA TYR A 7 22.66 -3.79 17.31
C TYR A 7 21.27 -3.67 17.97
N CYS A 8 21.01 -4.37 19.06
CA CYS A 8 19.74 -4.27 19.79
C CYS A 8 19.49 -2.88 20.40
N ARG A 9 20.54 -2.10 20.69
CA ARG A 9 20.40 -0.71 21.13
C ARG A 9 19.98 0.25 20.03
N GLN A 10 20.26 -0.12 18.78
CA GLN A 10 19.90 0.67 17.61
C GLN A 10 18.52 0.34 17.08
N LEU A 11 17.78 -0.59 17.70
CA LEU A 11 16.47 -1.06 17.26
C LEU A 11 15.38 -0.77 18.31
N ASP A 12 14.19 -0.47 17.82
CA ASP A 12 12.96 -0.36 18.57
C ASP A 12 12.46 -1.76 19.02
N PRO A 13 11.43 -1.84 19.87
CA PRO A 13 10.84 -3.12 20.28
C PRO A 13 10.25 -3.96 19.14
N TYR A 14 10.04 -3.38 17.96
CA TYR A 14 9.51 -4.02 16.76
C TYR A 14 10.62 -4.46 15.78
N GLY A 15 11.89 -4.21 16.10
CA GLY A 15 13.04 -4.54 15.25
C GLY A 15 13.33 -3.51 14.14
N THR A 16 12.75 -2.33 14.20
CA THR A 16 13.01 -1.18 13.32
C THR A 16 14.08 -0.29 13.95
N PRO A 17 15.05 0.26 13.21
CA PRO A 17 16.05 1.11 13.82
C PRO A 17 15.47 2.40 14.44
N ILE A 18 15.90 2.73 15.66
CA ILE A 18 15.39 3.87 16.46
C ILE A 18 15.63 5.24 15.79
N GLY A 19 16.49 5.30 14.77
CA GLY A 19 16.72 6.48 13.93
C GLY A 19 15.70 6.62 12.80
N VAL A 20 14.41 6.59 13.14
CA VAL A 20 13.28 6.55 12.17
C VAL A 20 13.28 7.75 11.20
N TYR A 21 13.92 8.87 11.56
CA TYR A 21 14.06 10.06 10.70
C TYR A 21 15.40 10.14 9.93
N GLU A 22 16.32 9.21 10.16
CA GLU A 22 17.64 9.16 9.50
C GLU A 22 17.73 8.08 8.42
N GLN A 23 16.76 7.17 8.35
CA GLN A 23 16.65 6.23 7.24
C GLN A 23 15.90 6.87 6.08
N PRO A 24 16.52 6.99 4.90
CA PRO A 24 15.93 7.68 3.75
C PRO A 24 14.73 6.96 3.09
N ASP A 25 14.30 5.81 3.62
CA ASP A 25 13.33 4.94 2.94
C ASP A 25 12.09 4.73 3.80
N TYR A 26 11.25 5.76 3.87
CA TYR A 26 9.88 5.59 4.38
C TYR A 26 9.00 5.01 3.27
N ILE A 27 8.88 3.69 3.25
CA ILE A 27 8.14 2.98 2.19
C ILE A 27 6.69 2.83 2.61
N TYR A 28 5.81 3.60 1.96
CA TYR A 28 4.37 3.39 2.04
C TYR A 28 3.98 2.07 1.39
N GLN A 29 3.14 1.29 2.05
CA GLN A 29 2.52 0.11 1.45
C GLN A 29 1.32 0.52 0.61
N CYS A 30 1.21 -0.04 -0.59
CA CYS A 30 0.09 0.23 -1.48
C CYS A 30 -1.16 -0.55 -1.01
N ALA A 31 -2.22 0.15 -0.59
CA ALA A 31 -3.44 -0.50 -0.09
C ALA A 31 -4.51 -0.65 -1.19
N GLY A 32 -4.61 0.32 -2.09
CA GLY A 32 -5.57 0.25 -3.18
C GLY A 32 -5.69 1.49 -4.03
N TYR A 33 -6.54 1.40 -5.05
CA TYR A 33 -6.93 2.50 -5.92
C TYR A 33 -8.43 2.59 -5.97
N TRP A 34 -8.90 3.82 -6.11
CA TRP A 34 -10.29 4.13 -6.30
C TRP A 34 -10.42 5.31 -7.26
N ARG A 35 -11.38 5.27 -8.18
CA ARG A 35 -11.75 6.39 -9.01
C ARG A 35 -13.22 6.75 -8.79
N GLU A 36 -13.48 8.04 -8.56
CA GLU A 36 -14.82 8.61 -8.35
C GLU A 36 -14.93 9.96 -9.08
N ASP A 37 -16.03 10.21 -9.80
CA ASP A 37 -16.37 11.52 -10.38
C ASP A 37 -15.19 12.28 -11.03
N SER A 38 -14.46 11.60 -11.93
CA SER A 38 -13.24 12.07 -12.64
C SER A 38 -11.96 12.19 -11.82
N ARG A 39 -11.99 11.96 -10.51
CA ARG A 39 -10.83 12.00 -9.63
C ARG A 39 -10.24 10.61 -9.46
N SER A 40 -8.92 10.51 -9.64
CA SER A 40 -8.18 9.28 -9.38
C SER A 40 -7.56 9.34 -7.99
N MET A 41 -7.83 8.32 -7.18
CA MET A 41 -7.42 8.24 -5.79
C MET A 41 -6.62 6.96 -5.57
N MET A 42 -5.65 7.05 -4.67
CA MET A 42 -4.84 5.95 -4.19
C MET A 42 -4.86 5.95 -2.68
N VAL A 43 -4.94 4.77 -2.09
CA VAL A 43 -4.84 4.60 -0.65
C VAL A 43 -3.51 3.92 -0.37
N THR A 44 -2.71 4.54 0.50
CA THR A 44 -1.49 3.93 1.02
C THR A 44 -1.68 3.59 2.50
N TYR A 45 -0.96 2.57 2.93
CA TYR A 45 -0.85 2.17 4.31
C TYR A 45 0.54 2.50 4.82
N ASP A 46 0.54 3.20 5.92
CA ASP A 46 1.66 3.64 6.70
C ASP A 46 1.63 2.89 8.03
N ARG A 47 2.66 2.08 8.28
CA ARG A 47 2.76 1.29 9.49
C ARG A 47 3.12 2.15 10.70
N ASP A 48 3.89 3.21 10.49
CA ASP A 48 4.58 3.93 11.55
C ASP A 48 3.89 5.27 11.88
N ASP A 49 2.82 5.64 11.16
CA ASP A 49 1.95 6.77 11.53
C ASP A 49 1.19 6.47 12.85
N PRO A 50 1.37 7.28 13.91
CA PRO A 50 0.76 7.05 15.21
C PRO A 50 -0.73 7.41 15.28
N TYR A 51 -1.25 8.20 14.33
CA TYR A 51 -2.64 8.67 14.32
C TYR A 51 -3.49 7.92 13.30
N ASN A 52 -3.04 7.88 12.05
CA ASN A 52 -3.81 7.36 10.93
C ASN A 52 -2.92 6.57 9.98
N ASN A 53 -2.95 5.24 10.11
CA ASN A 53 -2.16 4.37 9.26
C ASN A 53 -2.59 4.39 7.79
N TYR A 54 -3.82 4.77 7.46
CA TYR A 54 -4.22 4.90 6.06
C TYR A 54 -4.10 6.35 5.62
N LYS A 55 -3.60 6.57 4.40
CA LYS A 55 -3.54 7.88 3.76
C LYS A 55 -4.19 7.82 2.39
N CYS A 56 -4.98 8.84 2.10
CA CYS A 56 -5.62 9.01 0.81
C CYS A 56 -4.78 9.97 -0.04
N TRP A 57 -4.59 9.62 -1.30
CA TRP A 57 -3.84 10.39 -2.27
C TRP A 57 -4.73 10.69 -3.45
N VAL A 58 -4.91 11.96 -3.77
CA VAL A 58 -5.56 12.38 -5.02
C VAL A 58 -4.44 12.63 -6.02
N TYR A 59 -4.49 12.00 -7.17
CA TYR A 59 -3.47 12.16 -8.19
C TYR A 59 -4.04 12.47 -9.57
N GLU A 60 -3.24 13.18 -10.35
CA GLU A 60 -3.57 13.56 -11.71
C GLU A 60 -2.31 13.57 -12.56
N ARG A 61 -2.45 13.07 -13.79
CA ARG A 61 -1.38 13.18 -14.77
C ARG A 61 -1.45 14.56 -15.41
N ARG A 62 -0.44 15.40 -15.16
CA ARG A 62 -0.34 16.75 -15.75
C ARG A 62 0.20 16.71 -17.18
N ASP A 63 1.30 15.99 -17.39
CA ASP A 63 1.92 15.82 -18.71
C ASP A 63 2.17 14.35 -19.07
N LEU A 64 2.83 14.10 -20.20
CA LEU A 64 3.26 12.75 -20.57
C LEU A 64 4.24 12.13 -19.55
N THR A 65 4.97 12.95 -18.81
CA THR A 65 6.05 12.48 -17.91
C THR A 65 5.87 12.91 -16.46
N THR A 66 4.85 13.71 -16.15
CA THR A 66 4.66 14.32 -14.83
C THR A 66 3.32 13.93 -14.23
N ILE A 67 3.33 13.60 -12.94
CA ILE A 67 2.14 13.26 -12.16
C ILE A 67 2.15 14.10 -10.88
N THR A 68 1.07 14.79 -10.61
CA THR A 68 0.86 15.52 -9.36
C THR A 68 0.03 14.67 -8.41
N LEU A 69 0.45 14.60 -7.15
CA LEU A 69 -0.26 13.88 -6.10
C LEU A 69 -0.38 14.75 -4.86
N SER A 70 -1.54 14.71 -4.23
CA SER A 70 -1.83 15.36 -2.97
C SER A 70 -2.21 14.31 -1.93
N ARG A 71 -1.58 14.36 -0.76
CA ARG A 71 -1.88 13.51 0.39
C ARG A 71 -2.89 14.18 1.30
N SER A 72 -3.89 13.43 1.73
CA SER A 72 -4.84 13.87 2.75
C SER A 72 -4.19 14.02 4.11
N ALA A 73 -4.67 14.97 4.92
CA ALA A 73 -4.25 15.09 6.31
C ALA A 73 -4.75 13.91 7.18
N GLY A 74 -5.92 13.36 6.83
CA GLY A 74 -6.54 12.22 7.52
C GLY A 74 -6.47 10.91 6.74
N SER A 75 -7.28 9.93 7.18
CA SER A 75 -7.42 8.63 6.52
C SER A 75 -8.36 8.62 5.31
N ALA A 76 -9.11 9.69 5.11
CA ALA A 76 -10.00 9.89 3.98
C ALA A 76 -9.55 11.11 3.17
N CYS A 77 -9.82 11.08 1.87
CA CYS A 77 -9.58 12.23 1.00
C CYS A 77 -10.48 13.40 1.41
N GLY A 78 -9.93 14.61 1.35
CA GLY A 78 -10.70 15.83 1.58
C GLY A 78 -11.75 16.02 0.49
N PHE A 79 -12.92 16.55 0.87
CA PHE A 79 -14.01 16.79 -0.08
C PHE A 79 -13.60 17.75 -1.22
N ASN A 80 -12.83 18.79 -0.88
CA ASN A 80 -12.29 19.78 -1.81
C ASN A 80 -10.86 19.49 -2.24
N GLN A 81 -10.30 18.33 -1.87
CA GLN A 81 -8.92 18.00 -2.17
C GLN A 81 -8.74 17.76 -3.67
N THR A 82 -7.70 18.38 -4.22
CA THR A 82 -7.26 18.20 -5.62
C THR A 82 -5.84 17.65 -5.66
N SER A 83 -5.36 17.26 -6.84
CA SER A 83 -3.99 16.76 -7.05
C SER A 83 -2.89 17.76 -6.65
N GLU A 84 -3.20 19.05 -6.52
CA GLU A 84 -2.28 20.12 -6.14
C GLU A 84 -2.54 20.70 -4.74
N SER A 85 -3.57 20.21 -4.04
CA SER A 85 -3.89 20.68 -2.70
C SER A 85 -2.76 20.30 -1.74
N TYR A 86 -2.25 21.28 -0.99
CA TYR A 86 -1.19 21.06 0.01
C TYR A 86 -1.57 21.60 1.39
N LYS A 87 -2.73 22.25 1.51
CA LYS A 87 -3.15 22.91 2.74
C LYS A 87 -4.21 22.13 3.47
N SER A 88 -4.18 22.24 4.80
CA SER A 88 -5.18 21.59 5.66
C SER A 88 -6.59 22.12 5.42
N GLU A 89 -6.76 23.35 4.93
CA GLU A 89 -8.10 23.88 4.61
C GLU A 89 -8.78 23.11 3.48
N ASP A 90 -7.99 22.57 2.54
CA ASP A 90 -8.47 21.74 1.44
C ASP A 90 -8.58 20.25 1.84
N GLY A 91 -8.19 19.91 3.07
CA GLY A 91 -8.09 18.54 3.58
C GLY A 91 -6.78 17.83 3.20
N ALA A 92 -5.79 18.56 2.68
CA ALA A 92 -4.48 18.04 2.31
C ALA A 92 -3.39 18.44 3.32
N ASP A 93 -2.28 17.72 3.31
CA ASP A 93 -1.10 18.03 4.13
C ASP A 93 0.19 18.12 3.30
N LEU A 94 0.22 17.41 2.16
CA LEU A 94 1.39 17.33 1.30
C LEU A 94 0.94 17.33 -0.16
N ALA A 95 1.66 18.05 -1.01
CA ALA A 95 1.58 17.91 -2.45
C ALA A 95 2.98 17.61 -3.01
N ILE A 96 3.05 16.64 -3.92
CA ILE A 96 4.27 16.22 -4.59
C ILE A 96 4.02 16.15 -6.10
N THR A 97 5.07 16.41 -6.86
CA THR A 97 5.06 16.21 -8.31
C THR A 97 6.15 15.22 -8.64
N LEU A 98 5.75 14.08 -9.19
CA LEU A 98 6.66 13.02 -9.60
C LEU A 98 6.97 13.14 -11.08
N THR A 99 8.25 12.99 -11.40
CA THR A 99 8.75 12.81 -12.75
C THR A 99 8.75 11.33 -13.14
N GLU A 100 8.89 11.03 -14.43
CA GLU A 100 8.93 9.65 -14.92
C GLU A 100 10.05 8.81 -14.27
N ALA A 101 11.19 9.43 -13.98
CA ALA A 101 12.32 8.78 -13.32
C ALA A 101 12.03 8.40 -11.87
N GLU A 102 11.18 9.13 -11.16
CA GLU A 102 10.77 8.79 -9.79
C GLU A 102 9.70 7.70 -9.83
N ARG A 103 8.73 7.84 -10.75
CA ARG A 103 7.63 6.88 -10.94
C ARG A 103 8.11 5.46 -11.21
N ILE A 104 9.21 5.26 -11.92
CA ILE A 104 9.74 3.92 -12.20
C ILE A 104 10.26 3.19 -10.95
N HIS A 105 10.50 3.92 -9.86
CA HIS A 105 10.95 3.36 -8.59
C HIS A 105 9.80 3.12 -7.61
N ASP A 106 8.57 3.55 -7.94
CA ASP A 106 7.38 3.33 -7.10
C ASP A 106 6.74 1.97 -7.38
N ASP A 107 6.56 1.16 -6.34
CA ASP A 107 5.93 -0.16 -6.42
C ASP A 107 4.39 -0.10 -6.49
N CYS A 108 3.78 1.07 -6.29
CA CYS A 108 2.33 1.26 -6.32
C CYS A 108 1.89 1.72 -7.72
N PRO A 109 1.33 0.85 -8.57
CA PRO A 109 0.90 1.24 -9.92
C PRO A 109 -0.17 2.33 -9.92
N ILE A 110 0.24 3.54 -10.29
CA ILE A 110 -0.68 4.65 -10.59
C ILE A 110 -1.51 4.26 -11.82
N ARG A 111 -2.81 4.01 -11.61
CA ARG A 111 -3.72 3.62 -12.70
C ARG A 111 -4.27 4.87 -13.37
N TYR A 112 -4.04 4.97 -14.66
CA TYR A 112 -4.60 6.02 -15.50
C TYR A 112 -5.41 5.38 -16.61
N ASP A 113 -6.62 5.87 -16.79
CA ASP A 113 -7.50 5.50 -17.89
C ASP A 113 -7.67 6.75 -18.76
N ASP A 114 -7.26 6.63 -20.01
CA ASP A 114 -7.29 7.72 -20.99
C ASP A 114 -8.70 7.95 -21.58
N GLY A 115 -9.70 7.18 -21.12
CA GLY A 115 -11.10 7.33 -21.50
C GLY A 115 -11.37 7.00 -22.97
N ARG A 116 -10.41 6.40 -23.69
CA ARG A 116 -10.56 6.06 -25.11
C ARG A 116 -11.51 4.88 -25.33
N ASN A 117 -11.77 4.09 -24.29
CA ASN A 117 -12.70 2.98 -24.35
C ASN A 117 -13.94 3.26 -23.51
N VAL A 118 -15.02 3.63 -24.19
CA VAL A 118 -16.31 4.04 -23.59
C VAL A 118 -17.10 2.86 -23.00
N PHE A 119 -16.65 1.63 -23.23
CA PHE A 119 -17.32 0.42 -22.73
C PHE A 119 -16.72 -0.12 -21.42
N ILE A 120 -15.69 0.54 -20.89
CA ILE A 120 -15.09 0.16 -19.61
C ILE A 120 -15.87 0.85 -18.50
N ASP A 121 -16.31 0.07 -17.51
CA ASP A 121 -16.93 0.62 -16.32
C ASP A 121 -15.88 1.39 -15.52
N LEU A 122 -16.16 2.66 -15.23
CA LEU A 122 -15.12 3.58 -14.77
C LEU A 122 -14.90 3.53 -13.25
N GLU A 123 -15.87 3.00 -12.51
CA GLU A 123 -15.77 2.78 -11.07
C GLU A 123 -14.88 1.56 -10.78
N GLU A 124 -13.59 1.81 -10.68
CA GLU A 124 -12.59 0.79 -10.40
C GLU A 124 -12.18 0.84 -8.92
N PHE A 125 -12.53 -0.20 -8.17
CA PHE A 125 -12.13 -0.39 -6.77
C PHE A 125 -11.19 -1.60 -6.67
N HIS A 126 -9.89 -1.35 -6.56
CA HIS A 126 -8.89 -2.39 -6.38
C HIS A 126 -8.18 -2.25 -5.05
N PHE A 127 -8.36 -3.23 -4.15
CA PHE A 127 -7.62 -3.32 -2.91
C PHE A 127 -6.57 -4.43 -2.97
N TYR A 128 -5.34 -4.10 -2.60
CA TYR A 128 -4.22 -5.02 -2.45
C TYR A 128 -4.10 -5.37 -0.97
N TYR A 129 -5.02 -6.21 -0.48
CA TYR A 129 -4.80 -6.81 0.84
C TYR A 129 -3.59 -7.75 0.76
N ALA A 130 -2.70 -7.68 1.74
CA ALA A 130 -1.73 -8.74 1.99
C ALA A 130 -2.53 -10.05 2.12
N LYS A 131 -2.42 -10.88 1.08
CA LYS A 131 -3.08 -12.19 1.01
C LYS A 131 -2.71 -12.98 2.26
N SER A 132 -3.66 -13.14 3.19
CA SER A 132 -3.58 -14.21 4.18
C SER A 132 -3.35 -15.48 3.39
N SER A 133 -2.19 -16.10 3.59
CA SER A 133 -1.84 -17.37 2.99
C SER A 133 -2.92 -18.37 3.37
N ILE A 134 -3.84 -18.67 2.45
CA ILE A 134 -4.73 -19.81 2.55
C ILE A 134 -3.80 -21.02 2.64
N ILE A 135 -3.62 -21.54 3.85
CA ILE A 135 -2.94 -22.81 4.07
C ILE A 135 -3.80 -23.84 3.35
N HIS A 136 -3.39 -24.22 2.15
CA HIS A 136 -4.04 -25.30 1.43
C HIS A 136 -3.73 -26.59 2.18
N MET A 137 -4.63 -26.97 3.09
CA MET A 137 -4.68 -28.25 3.82
C MET A 137 -4.93 -29.43 2.86
N LYS A 138 -4.15 -29.55 1.78
CA LYS A 138 -4.24 -30.67 0.84
C LYS A 138 -3.28 -31.82 1.16
N LYS A 139 -2.41 -31.67 2.17
CA LYS A 139 -1.42 -32.71 2.53
C LYS A 139 -1.69 -33.47 3.83
N LEU A 140 -2.79 -33.21 4.55
CA LEU A 140 -3.10 -33.98 5.77
C LEU A 140 -3.85 -35.30 5.50
N PHE A 141 -4.59 -35.39 4.38
CA PHE A 141 -5.45 -36.55 4.12
C PHE A 141 -4.71 -37.80 3.60
N LEU A 142 -3.47 -37.67 3.13
CA LEU A 142 -2.67 -38.79 2.64
C LEU A 142 -2.02 -39.62 3.76
N PHE A 143 -1.89 -39.10 4.98
CA PHE A 143 -1.32 -39.86 6.10
C PHE A 143 -2.32 -40.82 6.76
N PHE A 144 -3.63 -40.55 6.67
CA PHE A 144 -4.65 -41.41 7.26
C PHE A 144 -4.90 -42.69 6.48
N PHE A 145 -4.73 -42.68 5.15
CA PHE A 145 -4.92 -43.88 4.31
C PHE A 145 -3.75 -44.86 4.33
N ILE A 146 -2.56 -44.45 4.82
CA ILE A 146 -1.39 -45.34 4.93
C ILE A 146 -1.38 -46.10 6.27
N PHE A 147 -2.03 -45.58 7.32
CA PHE A 147 -2.04 -46.22 8.65
C PHE A 147 -3.24 -47.15 8.91
N ILE A 148 -4.34 -47.04 8.16
CA ILE A 148 -5.50 -47.93 8.34
C ILE A 148 -5.24 -49.41 7.94
N PRO A 149 -4.42 -49.76 6.92
CA PRO A 149 -4.23 -51.17 6.60
C PRO A 149 -3.27 -51.88 7.58
N PHE A 150 -2.50 -51.16 8.40
CA PHE A 150 -1.54 -51.77 9.34
C PHE A 150 -2.17 -52.26 10.65
N VAL A 151 -3.38 -51.82 10.99
CA VAL A 151 -4.10 -52.24 12.22
C VAL A 151 -5.00 -53.45 11.98
N LEU A 152 -5.30 -53.81 10.72
CA LEU A 152 -6.14 -54.97 10.38
C LEU A 152 -5.35 -56.27 10.11
N PHE A 153 -4.02 -56.24 10.21
CA PHE A 153 -3.14 -57.40 9.97
C PHE A 153 -2.19 -57.73 11.13
N ASN A 154 -2.65 -57.53 12.37
CA ASN A 154 -2.03 -58.11 13.57
C ASN A 154 -3.11 -58.75 14.45
#